data_AF-A0A358DPH2-F1
#
_entry.id   AF-A0A358DPH2-F1
#
_cell.length_a   1.000
_cell.length_b   1.000
_cell.length_c   1.000
_cell.angle_alpha   90.00
_cell.angle_beta   90.00
_cell.angle_gamma   90.00
#
_symmetry.space_group_name_H-M   'P 1'
#
loop_
_entity.id
_entity.type
_entity.pdbx_description
1 polymer ?
#
loop_
_entity_poly.entity_id
_entity_poly.type
_entity_poly.pdbx_seq_one_letter_code
_entity_poly.pdbx_strand_id
1 'polypeptide(L)'
;MTAADSEFKDAIFALILHVSERLLAGQTPAQVRADLVAGEVAPEIIDKVFDEVRPSLVQAFEKRSANLRGWSLLGGVSGTVLWFLGQSRSVPEWLAVMGLMGLGLAVVLFLRGSRDHQQAVRLNSLDW
;
A
#
# COMPACT_ATOMS: atom_id res chain seq x y z
N MET A 1 -8.74 37.09 3.36
CA MET A 1 -8.25 35.89 4.05
C MET A 1 -7.71 36.35 5.39
N THR A 2 -8.37 35.98 6.48
CA THR A 2 -7.93 36.31 7.84
C THR A 2 -6.93 35.26 8.33
N ALA A 3 -6.16 35.57 9.38
CA ALA A 3 -5.22 34.59 9.97
C ALA A 3 -5.93 33.32 10.49
N ALA A 4 -7.18 33.44 10.94
CA ALA A 4 -8.00 32.32 11.36
C ALA A 4 -8.37 31.38 10.19
N ASP A 5 -8.54 31.91 8.97
CA ASP A 5 -8.79 31.07 7.78
C ASP A 5 -7.56 30.25 7.39
N SER A 6 -6.34 30.78 7.60
CA SER A 6 -5.11 30.02 7.34
C SER A 6 -4.88 28.94 8.39
N GLU A 7 -5.07 29.25 9.67
CA GLU A 7 -4.91 28.27 10.76
C GLU A 7 -5.90 27.10 10.62
N PHE A 8 -7.15 27.39 10.27
CA PHE A 8 -8.15 26.36 10.01
C PHE A 8 -7.76 25.47 8.82
N LYS A 9 -7.28 26.07 7.73
CA LYS A 9 -6.81 25.32 6.56
C LYS A 9 -5.63 24.42 6.90
N ASP A 10 -4.65 24.94 7.64
CA ASP A 10 -3.47 24.18 8.05
C ASP A 10 -3.85 23.01 8.95
N ALA A 11 -4.82 23.20 9.86
CA ALA A 11 -5.36 22.12 10.69
C ALA A 11 -6.06 21.03 9.88
N ILE A 12 -6.84 21.40 8.86
CA ILE A 12 -7.48 20.43 7.95
C ILE A 12 -6.45 19.68 7.13
N PHE A 13 -5.41 20.36 6.61
CA PHE A 13 -4.32 19.69 5.90
C PHE A 13 -3.55 18.71 6.79
N ALA A 14 -3.25 19.10 8.03
CA ALA A 14 -2.61 18.22 8.99
C ALA A 14 -3.48 16.99 9.29
N LEU A 15 -4.80 17.16 9.39
CA LEU A 15 -5.74 16.06 9.59
C LEU A 15 -5.80 15.12 8.38
N ILE A 16 -5.87 15.66 7.16
CA ILE A 16 -5.81 14.89 5.90
C ILE A 16 -4.53 14.06 5.83
N LEU A 17 -3.38 14.68 6.13
CA LEU A 17 -2.09 14.00 6.13
C LEU A 17 -2.05 12.89 7.18
N HIS A 18 -2.50 13.19 8.41
CA HIS A 18 -2.52 12.24 9.51
C HIS A 18 -3.39 11.02 9.20
N VAL A 19 -4.61 11.23 8.66
CA VAL A 19 -5.51 10.15 8.24
C VAL A 19 -4.87 9.32 7.13
N SER A 20 -4.26 9.97 6.14
CA SER A 20 -3.58 9.30 5.03
C SER A 20 -2.44 8.42 5.52
N GLU A 21 -1.59 8.91 6.41
CA GLU A 21 -0.46 8.16 6.98
C GLU A 21 -0.92 6.91 7.73
N ARG A 22 -1.95 7.02 8.57
CA ARG A 22 -2.47 5.89 9.35
C ARG A 22 -3.08 4.81 8.46
N LEU A 23 -3.80 5.21 7.42
CA LEU A 23 -4.37 4.28 6.44
C LEU A 23 -3.28 3.62 5.58
N LEU A 24 -2.25 4.36 5.16
CA LEU A 24 -1.08 3.81 4.45
C LEU A 24 -0.24 2.86 5.33
N ALA A 25 -0.24 3.07 6.65
CA ALA A 25 0.37 2.17 7.62
C ALA A 25 -0.41 0.85 7.83
N GLY A 26 -1.61 0.73 7.24
CA GLY A 26 -2.41 -0.50 7.23
C GLY A 26 -3.50 -0.55 8.29
N GLN A 27 -3.81 0.56 8.97
CA GLN A 27 -4.98 0.64 9.83
C GLN A 27 -6.27 0.67 9.00
N THR A 28 -7.38 0.18 9.57
CA THR A 28 -8.66 0.19 8.85
C THR A 28 -9.34 1.56 8.94
N PRO A 29 -10.14 1.95 7.94
CA PRO A 29 -10.97 3.17 8.00
C PRO A 29 -11.80 3.27 9.29
N ALA A 30 -12.38 2.16 9.73
CA ALA A 30 -13.17 2.10 10.96
C ALA A 30 -12.34 2.40 12.21
N GLN A 31 -11.10 1.91 12.29
CA GLN A 31 -10.19 2.20 13.40
C GLN A 31 -9.81 3.68 13.42
N VAL A 32 -9.43 4.24 12.27
CA VAL A 32 -9.06 5.66 12.18
C VAL A 32 -10.26 6.55 12.50
N ARG A 33 -11.46 6.23 12.01
CA ARG A 33 -12.69 6.96 12.34
C ARG A 33 -13.02 6.93 13.82
N ALA A 34 -12.93 5.77 14.46
CA ALA A 34 -13.17 5.63 15.90
C ALA A 34 -12.21 6.50 16.73
N ASP A 35 -10.94 6.53 16.35
CA ASP A 35 -9.93 7.35 17.02
C ASP A 35 -10.16 8.86 16.84
N LEU A 36 -10.59 9.29 15.64
CA LEU A 36 -10.91 10.69 15.38
C LEU A 36 -12.15 11.16 16.14
N VAL A 37 -13.17 10.31 16.25
CA VAL A 37 -14.36 10.59 17.07
C VAL A 37 -13.98 10.69 18.55
N ALA A 38 -13.10 9.82 19.03
CA ALA A 38 -12.56 9.90 20.40
C ALA A 38 -11.72 11.16 20.64
N GLY A 39 -11.10 11.72 19.59
CA GLY A 39 -10.39 12.99 19.60
C GLY A 39 -11.28 14.22 19.44
N GLU A 40 -12.61 14.08 19.61
CA GLU A 40 -13.61 15.16 19.52
C GLU A 40 -13.66 15.86 18.15
N VAL A 41 -13.20 15.21 17.08
CA VAL A 41 -13.36 15.73 15.72
C VAL A 41 -14.81 15.56 15.29
N ALA A 42 -15.42 16.65 14.79
CA ALA A 42 -16.80 16.63 14.32
C ALA A 42 -16.99 15.58 13.21
N PRO A 43 -18.02 14.71 13.29
CA PRO A 43 -18.27 13.66 12.30
C PRO A 43 -18.33 14.18 10.86
N GLU A 44 -18.87 15.37 10.64
CA GLU A 44 -19.00 15.98 9.30
C GLU A 44 -17.63 16.36 8.71
N ILE A 45 -16.65 16.70 9.54
CA ILE A 45 -15.27 16.97 9.11
C ILE A 45 -14.59 15.66 8.78
N ILE A 46 -14.82 14.61 9.59
CA ILE A 46 -14.27 13.28 9.34
C ILE A 46 -14.76 12.76 7.99
N ASP A 47 -16.07 12.80 7.73
CA ASP A 47 -16.64 12.28 6.48
C ASP A 47 -16.05 13.01 5.26
N LYS A 48 -15.95 14.35 5.32
CA LYS A 48 -15.30 15.14 4.25
C LYS A 48 -13.83 14.79 4.04
N VAL A 49 -13.07 14.63 5.11
CA VAL A 49 -11.64 14.27 5.02
C VAL A 49 -11.48 12.90 4.40
N PHE A 50 -12.31 11.93 4.79
CA PHE A 50 -12.28 10.60 4.22
C PHE A 50 -12.64 10.64 2.73
N ASP A 51 -13.71 11.32 2.33
CA ASP A 51 -14.10 11.46 0.91
C ASP A 51 -12.98 12.08 0.06
N GLU A 52 -12.28 13.09 0.58
CA GLU A 52 -11.15 13.73 -0.11
C GLU A 52 -9.94 12.78 -0.24
N VAL A 53 -9.66 12.01 0.80
CA VAL A 53 -8.49 11.11 0.88
C VAL A 53 -8.71 9.81 0.10
N ARG A 54 -9.96 9.37 -0.07
CA ARG A 54 -10.35 8.12 -0.75
C ARG A 54 -9.68 7.92 -2.11
N PRO A 55 -9.85 8.82 -3.10
CA PRO A 55 -9.29 8.60 -4.43
C PRO A 55 -7.77 8.51 -4.42
N SER A 56 -7.11 9.33 -3.60
CA SER A 56 -5.65 9.35 -3.47
C SER A 56 -5.12 8.05 -2.89
N LEU A 57 -5.76 7.52 -1.83
CA LEU A 57 -5.36 6.25 -1.23
C LEU A 57 -5.60 5.06 -2.16
N VAL A 58 -6.76 5.00 -2.83
CA VAL A 58 -7.04 3.94 -3.81
C VAL A 58 -5.96 3.92 -4.89
N GLN A 59 -5.65 5.08 -5.47
CA GLN A 59 -4.60 5.19 -6.48
C GLN A 59 -3.22 4.81 -5.93
N ALA A 60 -2.88 5.19 -4.70
CA ALA A 60 -1.61 4.84 -4.06
C ALA A 60 -1.48 3.33 -3.85
N PHE A 61 -2.52 2.66 -3.35
CA PHE A 61 -2.53 1.22 -3.17
C PHE A 61 -2.53 0.46 -4.50
N GLU A 62 -3.27 0.92 -5.51
CA GLU A 62 -3.24 0.33 -6.85
C GLU A 62 -1.86 0.44 -7.50
N LYS A 63 -1.22 1.62 -7.41
CA LYS A 63 0.14 1.82 -7.92
C LYS A 63 1.16 0.95 -7.19
N ARG A 64 1.05 0.86 -5.86
CA ARG A 64 1.93 0.01 -5.04
C ARG A 64 1.75 -1.46 -5.37
N SER A 65 0.51 -1.91 -5.51
CA SER A 65 0.16 -3.27 -5.94
C SER A 65 0.73 -3.59 -7.32
N ALA A 66 0.50 -2.71 -8.30
CA ALA A 66 0.99 -2.88 -9.67
C ALA A 66 2.52 -2.98 -9.70
N ASN A 67 3.20 -2.10 -8.98
CA ASN A 67 4.65 -2.15 -8.85
C ASN A 67 5.12 -3.47 -8.22
N LEU A 68 4.57 -3.86 -7.07
CA LEU A 68 4.96 -5.09 -6.37
C LEU A 68 4.73 -6.34 -7.22
N ARG A 69 3.62 -6.40 -7.96
CA ARG A 69 3.32 -7.48 -8.91
C ARG A 69 4.26 -7.46 -10.11
N GLY A 70 4.63 -6.27 -10.62
CA GLY A 70 5.64 -6.12 -11.68
C GLY A 70 7.02 -6.62 -11.24
N TRP A 71 7.49 -6.20 -10.06
CA TRP A 71 8.73 -6.69 -9.45
C TRP A 71 8.68 -8.19 -9.17
N SER A 72 7.54 -8.70 -8.74
CA SER A 72 7.32 -10.14 -8.57
C SER A 72 7.50 -10.90 -9.88
N LEU A 73 6.89 -10.45 -10.98
CA LEU A 73 7.03 -11.11 -12.28
C LEU A 73 8.50 -11.11 -12.75
N LEU A 74 9.17 -9.96 -12.65
CA LEU A 74 10.60 -9.85 -13.01
C LEU A 74 11.47 -10.75 -12.13
N GLY A 75 11.26 -10.75 -10.82
CA GLY A 75 11.96 -11.59 -9.86
C GLY A 75 11.69 -13.08 -10.08
N GLY A 76 10.46 -13.45 -10.42
CA GLY A 76 10.06 -14.83 -10.67
C GLY A 76 10.69 -15.37 -11.96
N VAL A 77 10.64 -14.61 -13.05
CA VAL A 77 11.27 -14.99 -14.33
C VAL A 77 12.78 -15.10 -14.17
N SER A 78 13.44 -14.09 -13.59
CA SER A 78 14.88 -14.11 -13.36
C SER A 78 15.31 -15.25 -12.43
N GLY A 79 14.59 -15.48 -11.33
CA GLY A 79 14.84 -16.58 -10.41
C GLY A 79 14.68 -17.96 -11.07
N THR A 80 13.68 -18.11 -11.94
CA THR A 80 13.48 -19.34 -12.73
C THR A 80 14.66 -19.57 -13.68
N VAL A 81 15.10 -18.54 -14.40
CA VAL A 81 16.24 -18.64 -15.32
C VAL A 81 17.51 -19.04 -14.56
N LEU A 82 17.79 -18.42 -13.42
CA LEU A 82 18.94 -18.74 -12.58
C LEU A 82 18.88 -20.18 -12.04
N TRP A 83 17.69 -20.65 -11.63
CA TRP A 83 17.48 -22.03 -11.23
C TRP A 83 17.85 -23.01 -12.33
N PHE A 84 17.33 -22.81 -13.55
CA PHE A 84 17.65 -23.68 -14.69
C PHE A 84 19.12 -23.63 -15.09
N LEU A 85 19.73 -22.44 -15.10
CA LEU A 85 21.15 -22.29 -15.38
C LEU A 85 22.01 -23.03 -14.36
N GLY A 86 21.66 -22.96 -13.08
CA GLY A 86 22.38 -23.64 -11.99
C GLY A 86 22.26 -25.17 -12.00
N GLN A 87 21.32 -25.75 -12.77
CA GLN A 87 21.24 -27.21 -12.99
C GLN A 87 22.23 -27.69 -14.07
N SER A 88 22.87 -26.77 -14.81
CA SER A 88 23.89 -27.12 -15.79
C SER A 88 25.19 -27.53 -15.10
N ARG A 89 25.82 -28.62 -15.58
CA ARG A 89 27.13 -29.10 -15.08
C ARG A 89 28.26 -28.08 -15.22
N SER A 90 28.08 -27.08 -16.08
CA SER A 90 29.06 -26.01 -16.32
C SER A 90 28.91 -24.80 -15.41
N VAL A 91 27.91 -24.78 -14.53
CA VAL A 91 27.52 -23.60 -13.75
C VAL A 91 27.56 -23.92 -12.25
N PRO A 92 28.05 -23.00 -11.40
CA PRO A 92 28.06 -23.20 -9.96
C PRO A 92 26.67 -23.43 -9.35
N GLU A 93 26.56 -24.42 -8.46
CA GLU A 93 25.30 -24.80 -7.79
C GLU A 93 24.68 -23.66 -6.96
N TRP A 94 25.50 -22.72 -6.45
CA TRP A 94 25.00 -21.56 -5.71
C TRP A 94 24.06 -20.67 -6.55
N LEU A 95 24.17 -20.69 -7.89
CA LEU A 95 23.25 -19.98 -8.77
C LEU A 95 21.84 -20.59 -8.74
N ALA A 96 21.73 -21.91 -8.59
CA ALA A 96 20.45 -22.56 -8.39
C ALA A 96 19.81 -22.11 -7.07
N VAL A 97 20.59 -22.08 -5.99
CA VAL A 97 20.12 -21.60 -4.67
C VAL A 97 19.64 -20.15 -4.75
N MET A 98 20.40 -19.27 -5.41
CA MET A 98 19.98 -17.88 -5.65
C MET A 98 18.70 -17.78 -6.49
N GLY A 99 18.53 -18.66 -7.48
CA GLY A 99 17.31 -18.78 -8.26
C GLY A 99 16.08 -19.12 -7.41
N LEU A 100 16.20 -20.08 -6.49
CA LEU A 100 15.13 -20.40 -5.53
C LEU A 100 14.84 -19.26 -4.56
N MET A 101 15.87 -18.55 -4.07
CA MET A 101 15.66 -17.39 -3.21
C MET A 101 14.95 -16.26 -3.97
N GLY A 102 15.31 -16.01 -5.23
CA GLY A 102 14.63 -15.04 -6.10
C GLY A 102 13.16 -15.40 -6.35
N LEU A 103 12.88 -16.68 -6.60
CA LEU A 103 11.51 -17.20 -6.70
C LEU A 103 10.73 -17.01 -5.40
N GLY A 104 11.34 -17.31 -4.25
CA GLY A 104 10.73 -17.10 -2.94
C GLY A 104 10.37 -15.63 -2.70
N LEU A 105 11.30 -14.72 -3.00
CA LEU A 105 11.07 -13.28 -2.91
C LEU A 105 9.95 -12.82 -3.87
N ALA A 106 9.92 -13.34 -5.09
CA ALA A 106 8.88 -13.04 -6.07
C ALA A 106 7.48 -13.43 -5.55
N VAL A 107 7.35 -14.59 -4.92
CA VAL A 107 6.08 -15.03 -4.30
C VAL A 107 5.68 -14.08 -3.16
N VAL A 108 6.61 -13.69 -2.29
CA VAL A 108 6.34 -12.75 -1.19
C VAL A 108 5.85 -11.40 -1.73
N LEU A 109 6.51 -10.87 -2.77
CA LEU A 109 6.12 -9.61 -3.41
C LEU A 109 4.74 -9.73 -4.07
N PHE A 110 4.43 -10.87 -4.70
CA PHE A 110 3.11 -11.12 -5.30
C PHE A 110 1.99 -11.13 -4.25
N LEU A 111 2.20 -11.84 -3.14
CA LEU A 111 1.24 -11.92 -2.04
C LEU A 111 1.04 -10.53 -1.41
N ARG A 112 2.12 -9.77 -1.21
CA ARG A 112 2.03 -8.40 -0.70
C ARG A 112 1.29 -7.48 -1.65
N GLY A 113 1.62 -7.48 -2.94
CA GLY A 113 0.90 -6.70 -3.95
C GLY A 113 -0.58 -7.08 -4.04
N SER A 114 -0.91 -8.36 -3.85
CA SER A 114 -2.31 -8.81 -3.83
C SER A 114 -3.07 -8.35 -2.60
N ARG A 115 -2.43 -8.26 -1.44
CA ARG A 115 -3.03 -7.64 -0.25
C ARG A 115 -3.29 -6.14 -0.47
N ASP A 116 -2.33 -5.42 -1.03
CA ASP A 116 -2.48 -4.00 -1.34
C ASP A 116 -3.63 -3.77 -2.34
N HIS A 117 -3.78 -4.65 -3.34
CA HIS A 117 -4.94 -4.62 -4.25
C HIS A 117 -6.27 -4.87 -3.53
N GLN A 118 -6.32 -5.86 -2.62
CA GLN A 118 -7.52 -6.11 -1.82
C GLN A 118 -7.88 -4.93 -0.91
N GLN A 119 -6.87 -4.21 -0.40
CA GLN A 119 -7.10 -2.97 0.36
C GLN A 119 -7.67 -1.87 -0.52
N ALA A 120 -7.14 -1.66 -1.73
CA ALA A 120 -7.71 -0.72 -2.70
C ALA A 120 -9.17 -1.04 -3.03
N VAL A 121 -9.47 -2.33 -3.29
CA VAL A 121 -10.84 -2.78 -3.56
C VAL A 121 -11.75 -2.56 -2.36
N ARG A 122 -11.32 -2.90 -1.14
CA ARG A 122 -12.11 -2.66 0.08
C ARG A 122 -12.38 -1.18 0.31
N LEU A 123 -11.39 -0.32 0.11
CA LEU A 123 -11.56 1.14 0.21
C LEU A 123 -12.60 1.61 -0.82
N ASN A 124 -12.56 1.07 -2.04
CA ASN A 124 -13.52 1.44 -3.08
C ASN A 124 -14.93 0.85 -2.87
N SER A 125 -15.06 -0.29 -2.19
CA SER A 125 -16.32 -1.02 -2.02
C SER A 125 -17.04 -0.79 -0.70
N LEU A 126 -16.37 -0.23 0.30
CA LEU A 126 -17.03 0.14 1.55
C LEU A 126 -17.87 1.41 1.28
N ASP A 127 -19.15 1.35 1.64
CA ASP A 127 -19.92 2.54 2.00
C ASP A 127 -19.39 2.96 3.38
N TRP A 128 -18.80 4.15 3.47
CA TRP A 128 -18.14 4.66 4.68
C TRP A 128 -19.11 5.49 5.50
#